data_AF-A0A523DPK5-F1
#
_entry.id   AF-A0A523DPK5-F1
#
_cell.length_a   1.000
_cell.length_b   1.000
_cell.length_c   1.000
_cell.angle_alpha   90.00
_cell.angle_beta   90.00
_cell.angle_gamma   90.00
#
_symmetry.space_group_name_H-M   'P 1'
#
loop_
_entity.id
_entity.type
_entity.pdbx_description
1 polymer ?
#
loop_
_entity_poly.entity_id
_entity_poly.type
_entity_poly.pdbx_seq_one_letter_code
_entity_poly.pdbx_strand_id
1 'polypeptide(L)'
;MNLKNSRPAGLQRAAAVMVAGVLTLLPTPTQGARTQRLELRPLELHLDGPPVAVIPGDLDGDGRMDLLIVTAYTYWGETGSHRTEMVDGRMWEIVSVIPTLKDRREVQLYLAQGNGHYIPAAPPQALSFSILAFDRGPSGHPILALTHDGLSDVLFDPRATSEPLSFSPLIQQAPVFSGSKSLLPGYRFTQDVDGDGQVDVLLPASDGLSIYLSRGQDLVPAGEPLLLPGDRTGRDGIVWRSYPLPEVQDTNGDGLLDLVIYHPPED
;
A
#
# COMPACT_ATOMS: atom_id res chain seq x y z
N MET A 1 0.46 -4.69 96.66
CA MET A 1 0.55 -6.03 96.03
C MET A 1 0.14 -5.83 94.57
N ASN A 2 0.94 -6.04 93.53
CA ASN A 2 2.23 -6.69 93.43
C ASN A 2 2.97 -6.15 92.18
N LEU A 3 4.20 -5.67 92.42
CA LEU A 3 5.44 -5.83 91.65
C LEU A 3 5.44 -5.69 90.11
N LYS A 4 6.35 -4.85 89.61
CA LYS A 4 7.61 -5.31 88.96
C LYS A 4 8.55 -4.10 88.75
N ASN A 5 9.57 -3.90 89.59
CA ASN A 5 10.94 -4.45 89.53
C ASN A 5 11.63 -4.17 88.18
N SER A 6 12.51 -3.17 88.08
CA SER A 6 13.91 -3.07 88.55
C SER A 6 14.93 -3.73 87.60
N ARG A 7 15.77 -2.85 87.03
CA ARG A 7 17.06 -3.04 86.31
C ARG A 7 18.05 -3.95 87.11
N PRO A 8 19.24 -4.41 86.62
CA PRO A 8 20.12 -3.75 85.63
C PRO A 8 21.12 -4.61 84.78
N ALA A 9 21.84 -3.87 83.91
CA ALA A 9 23.24 -3.96 83.52
C ALA A 9 23.80 -5.16 82.73
N GLY A 10 24.34 -4.82 81.54
CA GLY A 10 25.59 -5.39 81.03
C GLY A 10 25.51 -5.96 79.61
N LEU A 11 25.93 -5.18 78.61
CA LEU A 11 27.16 -5.45 77.84
C LEU A 11 27.38 -4.36 76.78
N GLN A 12 28.63 -3.90 76.70
CA GLN A 12 29.15 -3.01 75.68
C GLN A 12 29.06 -3.65 74.28
N ARG A 13 28.83 -2.85 73.22
CA ARG A 13 29.83 -2.62 72.15
C ARG A 13 29.26 -1.85 70.95
N ALA A 14 30.15 -1.00 70.43
CA ALA A 14 30.29 -0.55 69.05
C ALA A 14 29.20 0.37 68.47
N ALA A 15 29.59 1.63 68.29
CA ALA A 15 28.94 2.58 67.40
C ALA A 15 28.94 2.03 65.96
N ALA A 16 27.76 1.86 65.38
CA ALA A 16 27.60 1.66 63.96
C ALA A 16 27.61 3.03 63.26
N VAL A 17 28.70 3.36 62.59
CA VAL A 17 28.73 4.42 61.58
C VAL A 17 28.07 3.85 60.34
N MET A 18 26.85 4.29 60.05
CA MET A 18 26.20 4.06 58.74
C MET A 18 26.92 4.92 57.70
N VAL A 19 27.79 4.29 56.91
CA VAL A 19 28.25 4.85 55.63
C VAL A 19 27.16 4.55 54.61
N ALA A 20 26.37 5.56 54.27
CA ALA A 20 25.47 5.52 53.13
C ALA A 20 26.33 5.44 51.85
N GLY A 21 26.37 4.27 51.23
CA GLY A 21 26.99 4.07 49.93
C GLY A 21 26.17 4.78 48.86
N VAL A 22 26.70 5.87 48.33
CA VAL A 22 26.21 6.48 47.09
C VAL A 22 26.61 5.54 45.95
N LEU A 23 25.64 4.79 45.42
CA LEU A 23 25.82 3.99 44.21
C LEU A 23 25.77 4.94 43.01
N THR A 24 26.93 5.40 42.55
CA THR A 24 27.03 6.12 41.28
C THR A 24 26.75 5.16 40.12
N LEU A 25 25.53 5.21 39.57
CA LEU A 25 25.23 4.64 38.26
C LEU A 25 26.07 5.39 37.22
N LEU A 26 27.15 4.75 36.76
CA LEU A 26 27.86 5.20 35.57
C LEU A 26 26.90 5.05 34.38
N PRO A 27 26.68 6.11 33.57
CA PRO A 27 25.94 5.94 32.33
C PRO A 27 26.69 4.93 31.46
N THR A 28 26.03 3.82 31.13
CA THR A 28 26.48 2.94 30.06
C THR A 28 26.63 3.79 28.81
N PRO A 29 27.81 3.82 28.16
CA PRO A 29 27.96 4.54 26.91
C PRO A 29 26.93 3.97 25.94
N THR A 30 26.01 4.82 25.50
CA THR A 30 25.07 4.56 24.42
C THR A 30 25.90 3.96 23.29
N GLN A 31 25.65 2.70 22.93
CA GLN A 31 26.25 2.10 21.75
C GLN A 31 25.89 3.03 20.60
N GLY A 32 26.90 3.76 20.12
CA GLY A 32 26.74 4.65 18.98
C GLY A 32 26.07 3.85 17.88
N ALA A 33 24.98 4.39 17.34
CA ALA A 33 24.33 3.83 16.17
C ALA A 33 25.42 3.60 15.12
N ARG A 34 25.82 2.33 14.94
CA ARG A 34 26.69 1.97 13.84
C ARG A 34 25.93 2.41 12.61
N THR A 35 26.48 3.36 11.88
CA THR A 35 26.13 3.60 10.49
C THR A 35 26.41 2.29 9.77
N GLN A 36 25.42 1.40 9.72
CA GLN A 36 25.47 0.25 8.84
C GLN A 36 25.59 0.83 7.44
N ARG A 37 26.74 0.57 6.81
CA ARG A 37 26.95 0.93 5.43
C ARG A 37 25.86 0.19 4.64
N LEU A 38 24.98 0.95 4.00
CA LEU A 38 24.00 0.40 3.07
C LEU A 38 24.77 -0.37 1.99
N GLU A 39 24.72 -1.70 2.08
CA GLU A 39 25.24 -2.58 1.04
C GLU A 39 24.19 -2.68 -0.05
N LEU A 40 24.36 -1.87 -1.10
CA LEU A 40 23.55 -2.00 -2.29
C LEU A 40 23.96 -3.27 -3.03
N ARG A 41 23.01 -4.18 -3.23
CA ARG A 41 23.20 -5.41 -4.00
C ARG A 41 22.34 -5.32 -5.26
N PRO A 42 22.91 -5.49 -6.46
CA PRO A 42 22.10 -5.55 -7.67
C PRO A 42 21.27 -6.83 -7.64
N LEU A 43 19.98 -6.69 -7.95
CA LEU A 43 19.05 -7.79 -8.13
C LEU A 43 18.41 -7.64 -9.51
N GLU A 44 18.41 -8.72 -10.28
CA GLU A 44 17.74 -8.78 -11.58
C GLU A 44 16.46 -9.60 -11.45
N LEU A 45 15.34 -9.01 -11.84
CA LEU A 45 14.02 -9.65 -11.91
C LEU A 45 13.61 -9.73 -13.37
N HIS A 46 13.11 -10.88 -13.80
CA HIS A 46 12.66 -11.08 -15.17
C HIS A 46 11.20 -10.68 -15.31
N LEU A 47 10.92 -9.68 -16.16
CA LEU A 47 9.58 -9.16 -16.41
C LEU A 47 9.25 -9.30 -17.90
N ASP A 48 7.99 -9.58 -18.23
CA ASP A 48 7.54 -9.72 -19.63
C ASP A 48 7.43 -8.37 -20.37
N GLY A 49 7.51 -7.27 -19.61
CA GLY A 49 7.49 -5.90 -20.12
C GLY A 49 8.07 -4.92 -19.10
N PRO A 50 8.20 -3.64 -19.47
CA PRO A 50 8.67 -2.62 -18.54
C PRO A 50 7.72 -2.51 -17.34
N PRO A 51 8.24 -2.42 -16.10
CA PRO A 51 7.40 -2.22 -14.95
C PRO A 51 6.81 -0.81 -15.00
N VAL A 52 5.51 -0.71 -14.78
CA VAL A 52 4.80 0.58 -14.65
C VAL A 52 4.57 0.94 -13.19
N ALA A 53 4.57 -0.04 -12.28
CA ALA A 53 4.58 0.18 -10.86
C ALA A 53 5.30 -0.96 -10.12
N VAL A 54 5.95 -0.61 -9.01
CA VAL A 54 6.55 -1.55 -8.06
C VAL A 54 6.06 -1.14 -6.68
N ILE A 55 5.26 -1.99 -6.04
CA ILE A 55 4.62 -1.71 -4.77
C ILE A 55 5.17 -2.67 -3.72
N PRO A 56 5.89 -2.18 -2.71
CA PRO A 56 6.34 -2.99 -1.60
C PRO A 56 5.20 -3.19 -0.58
N GLY A 57 5.02 -4.42 -0.10
CA GLY A 57 4.05 -4.77 0.94
C GLY A 57 4.33 -6.18 1.49
N ASP A 58 3.88 -6.48 2.71
CA ASP A 58 3.93 -7.83 3.29
C ASP A 58 2.76 -8.66 2.74
N LEU A 59 2.96 -9.33 1.61
CA LEU A 59 1.90 -9.99 0.85
C LEU A 59 1.49 -11.34 1.46
N ASP A 60 2.41 -12.04 2.12
CA ASP A 60 2.16 -13.35 2.72
C ASP A 60 2.02 -13.31 4.25
N GLY A 61 2.17 -12.13 4.86
CA GLY A 61 1.94 -11.89 6.28
C GLY A 61 3.09 -12.38 7.18
N ASP A 62 4.28 -12.59 6.61
CA ASP A 62 5.45 -13.07 7.35
C ASP A 62 6.34 -11.95 7.91
N GLY A 63 5.93 -10.70 7.72
CA GLY A 63 6.59 -9.50 8.24
C GLY A 63 7.75 -9.01 7.38
N ARG A 64 8.04 -9.66 6.24
CA ARG A 64 9.03 -9.17 5.26
C ARG A 64 8.34 -8.33 4.19
N MET A 65 9.14 -7.49 3.53
CA MET A 65 8.65 -6.58 2.50
C MET A 65 8.75 -7.24 1.12
N ASP A 66 7.66 -7.83 0.68
CA ASP A 66 7.50 -8.42 -0.65
C ASP A 66 7.31 -7.33 -1.71
N LEU A 67 7.22 -7.74 -2.99
CA LEU A 67 6.99 -6.85 -4.11
C LEU A 67 5.81 -7.33 -4.95
N LEU A 68 4.90 -6.40 -5.23
CA LEU A 68 3.91 -6.47 -6.29
C LEU A 68 4.39 -5.61 -7.45
N ILE A 69 4.70 -6.23 -8.59
CA ILE A 69 5.18 -5.53 -9.79
C ILE A 69 4.08 -5.56 -10.84
N VAL A 70 3.68 -4.38 -11.30
CA VAL A 70 2.70 -4.22 -12.38
C VAL A 70 3.44 -3.97 -13.69
N THR A 71 3.09 -4.74 -14.71
CA THR A 71 3.53 -4.51 -16.09
C THR A 71 2.31 -4.19 -16.95
N ALA A 72 2.46 -3.23 -17.85
CA ALA A 72 1.43 -2.91 -18.84
C ALA A 72 2.12 -2.65 -20.17
N TYR A 73 1.84 -3.48 -21.16
CA TYR A 73 2.51 -3.45 -22.46
C TYR A 73 1.57 -3.89 -23.57
N THR A 74 1.86 -3.42 -24.78
CA THR A 74 1.17 -3.86 -25.99
C THR A 74 2.05 -4.88 -26.71
N TYR A 75 1.45 -5.98 -27.17
CA TYR A 75 2.16 -7.02 -27.92
C TYR A 75 1.41 -7.36 -29.21
N TRP A 76 2.16 -7.91 -30.18
CA TRP A 76 1.57 -8.46 -31.39
C TRP A 76 0.97 -9.82 -31.07
N GLY A 77 -0.35 -9.93 -31.23
CA GLY A 77 -1.07 -11.18 -31.18
C GLY A 77 -1.72 -11.48 -32.52
N GLU A 78 -2.17 -12.71 -32.66
CA GLU A 78 -2.94 -13.14 -33.83
C GLU A 78 -4.40 -13.32 -33.43
N THR A 79 -5.30 -12.95 -34.34
CA THR A 79 -6.72 -13.30 -34.26
C THR A 79 -7.03 -14.04 -35.55
N GLY A 80 -7.32 -15.33 -35.43
CA GLY A 80 -7.58 -16.18 -36.58
C GLY A 80 -8.97 -16.80 -36.58
N SER A 81 -9.48 -17.06 -37.78
CA SER A 81 -10.66 -17.90 -37.98
C SER A 81 -10.26 -19.15 -38.73
N HIS A 82 -10.79 -20.28 -38.26
CA HIS A 82 -10.65 -21.57 -38.89
C HIS A 82 -11.98 -21.91 -39.54
N ARG A 83 -11.99 -22.10 -40.86
CA ARG A 83 -13.17 -22.53 -41.57
C ARG A 83 -12.85 -23.69 -42.47
N THR A 84 -13.58 -24.78 -42.28
CA THR A 84 -13.56 -25.91 -43.20
C THR A 84 -14.65 -25.70 -44.26
N GLU A 85 -14.27 -25.81 -45.53
CA GLU A 85 -15.19 -25.69 -46.67
C GLU A 85 -15.00 -26.85 -47.65
N MET A 86 -16.10 -27.33 -48.24
CA MET A 86 -16.05 -28.33 -49.30
C MET A 86 -16.09 -27.63 -50.65
N VAL A 87 -15.01 -27.74 -51.43
CA VAL A 87 -14.91 -27.19 -52.79
C VAL A 87 -14.56 -28.33 -53.73
N ASP A 88 -15.40 -28.57 -54.75
CA ASP A 88 -15.28 -29.67 -55.72
C ASP A 88 -15.11 -31.06 -55.07
N GLY A 89 -15.86 -31.31 -54.00
CA GLY A 89 -15.83 -32.60 -53.30
C GLY A 89 -14.57 -32.84 -52.46
N ARG A 90 -13.69 -31.84 -52.32
CA ARG A 90 -12.52 -31.87 -51.42
C ARG A 90 -12.70 -30.93 -50.25
N MET A 91 -12.23 -31.36 -49.09
CA MET A 91 -12.21 -30.56 -47.88
C MET A 91 -11.02 -29.60 -47.92
N TRP A 92 -11.30 -28.33 -47.77
CA TRP A 92 -10.33 -27.26 -47.63
C TRP A 92 -10.41 -26.70 -46.22
N GLU A 93 -9.25 -26.48 -45.63
CA GLU A 93 -9.09 -25.78 -44.37
C GLU A 93 -8.57 -24.38 -44.67
N ILE A 94 -9.42 -23.38 -44.48
CA ILE A 94 -9.07 -21.99 -44.67
C ILE A 94 -8.76 -21.42 -43.29
N VAL A 95 -7.48 -21.11 -43.07
CA VAL A 95 -7.00 -20.41 -41.89
C VAL A 95 -6.77 -18.95 -42.28
N SER A 96 -7.55 -18.05 -41.72
CA SER A 96 -7.28 -16.61 -41.82
C SER A 96 -6.55 -16.18 -40.56
N VAL A 97 -5.40 -15.51 -40.70
CA VAL A 97 -4.64 -14.94 -39.58
C VAL A 97 -4.59 -13.44 -39.76
N ILE A 98 -5.16 -12.69 -38.80
CA ILE A 98 -5.11 -11.24 -38.78
C ILE A 98 -4.17 -10.83 -37.64
N PRO A 99 -3.04 -10.16 -37.93
CA PRO A 99 -2.19 -9.60 -36.88
C PRO A 99 -2.95 -8.48 -36.17
N THR A 100 -2.88 -8.49 -34.84
CA THR A 100 -3.61 -7.56 -33.96
C THR A 100 -2.71 -7.09 -32.85
N LEU A 101 -2.73 -5.79 -32.54
CA LEU A 101 -2.12 -5.28 -31.31
C LEU A 101 -3.06 -5.58 -30.14
N LYS A 102 -2.53 -6.20 -29.09
CA LYS A 102 -3.27 -6.53 -27.87
C LYS A 102 -2.61 -5.87 -26.68
N ASP A 103 -3.42 -5.23 -25.86
CA ASP A 103 -2.96 -4.70 -24.58
C ASP A 103 -2.97 -5.79 -23.52
N ARG A 104 -1.91 -5.85 -22.73
CA ARG A 104 -1.75 -6.78 -21.61
C ARG A 104 -1.40 -5.99 -20.37
N ARG A 105 -2.08 -6.29 -19.27
CA ARG A 105 -1.78 -5.78 -17.94
C ARG A 105 -1.65 -6.97 -17.03
N GLU A 106 -0.55 -7.01 -16.29
CA GLU A 106 -0.25 -8.15 -15.43
C GLU A 106 0.38 -7.69 -14.15
N VAL A 107 0.21 -8.53 -13.15
CA VAL A 107 0.88 -8.42 -11.87
C VAL A 107 1.76 -9.65 -11.65
N GLN A 108 2.96 -9.38 -11.19
CA GLN A 108 3.93 -10.38 -10.79
C GLN A 108 4.25 -10.17 -9.31
N LEU A 109 4.24 -11.26 -8.55
CA LEU A 109 4.42 -11.25 -7.11
C LEU A 109 5.77 -11.86 -6.78
N TYR A 110 6.51 -11.20 -5.91
CA TYR A 110 7.85 -11.62 -5.51
C TYR A 110 7.96 -11.61 -3.99
N LEU A 111 8.16 -12.78 -3.39
CA LEU A 111 8.29 -12.92 -1.94
C LEU A 111 9.73 -12.70 -1.50
N ALA A 112 9.89 -11.87 -0.48
CA ALA A 112 11.17 -11.57 0.13
C ALA A 112 11.72 -12.79 0.87
N GLN A 113 13.03 -12.98 0.76
CA GLN A 113 13.78 -14.01 1.45
C GLN A 113 14.65 -13.38 2.55
N GLY A 114 14.95 -14.14 3.62
CA GLY A 114 15.75 -13.65 4.75
C GLY A 114 17.20 -13.25 4.41
N ASN A 115 17.66 -13.56 3.19
CA ASN A 115 18.97 -13.18 2.66
C ASN A 115 18.94 -11.91 1.77
N GLY A 116 17.79 -11.24 1.66
CA GLY A 116 17.59 -10.04 0.83
C GLY A 116 17.33 -10.33 -0.65
N HIS A 117 17.13 -11.60 -1.04
CA HIS A 117 16.66 -11.97 -2.38
C HIS A 117 15.14 -12.03 -2.46
N TYR A 118 14.63 -12.13 -3.68
CA TYR A 118 13.21 -12.31 -3.96
C TYR A 118 13.00 -13.55 -4.83
N ILE A 119 11.89 -14.26 -4.62
CA ILE A 119 11.47 -15.38 -5.45
C ILE A 119 10.10 -15.11 -6.05
N PRO A 120 9.83 -15.50 -7.32
CA PRO A 120 8.50 -15.38 -7.88
C PRO A 120 7.52 -16.26 -7.10
N ALA A 121 6.41 -15.67 -6.65
CA ALA A 121 5.40 -16.34 -5.84
C ALA A 121 4.40 -17.15 -6.66
N ALA A 122 4.13 -16.69 -7.89
CA ALA A 122 3.19 -17.27 -8.83
C ALA A 122 3.56 -16.87 -10.28
N PRO A 123 3.02 -17.57 -11.31
CA PRO A 123 3.06 -17.07 -12.68
C PRO A 123 2.41 -15.67 -12.78
N PRO A 124 2.78 -14.85 -13.78
CA PRO A 124 2.14 -13.55 -14.01
C PRO A 124 0.62 -13.68 -14.07
N GLN A 125 -0.09 -12.87 -13.29
CA GLN A 125 -1.55 -12.87 -13.24
C GLN A 125 -2.08 -11.72 -14.10
N ALA A 126 -3.05 -12.01 -14.96
CA ALA A 126 -3.71 -10.98 -15.76
C ALA A 126 -4.50 -10.02 -14.85
N LEU A 127 -4.39 -8.73 -15.11
CA LEU A 127 -5.13 -7.69 -14.40
C LEU A 127 -6.37 -7.28 -15.18
N SER A 128 -7.49 -7.20 -14.47
CA SER A 128 -8.73 -6.62 -15.01
C SER A 128 -8.55 -5.13 -15.32
N PHE A 129 -9.24 -4.65 -16.37
CA PHE A 129 -9.34 -3.22 -16.68
C PHE A 129 -10.13 -2.41 -15.65
N SER A 130 -10.80 -3.07 -14.70
CA SER A 130 -11.44 -2.42 -13.56
C SER A 130 -10.43 -1.95 -12.51
N ILE A 131 -9.19 -2.43 -12.54
CA ILE A 131 -8.13 -1.96 -11.66
C ILE A 131 -7.49 -0.71 -12.27
N LEU A 132 -7.53 0.38 -11.51
CA LEU A 132 -7.08 1.70 -11.92
C LEU A 132 -5.69 2.02 -11.38
N ALA A 133 -5.41 1.72 -10.12
CA ALA A 133 -4.12 2.00 -9.51
C ALA A 133 -3.83 1.04 -8.35
N PHE A 134 -2.57 1.01 -7.95
CA PHE A 134 -2.11 0.31 -6.75
C PHE A 134 -1.30 1.27 -5.90
N ASP A 135 -1.42 1.13 -4.59
CA ASP A 135 -0.57 1.86 -3.65
C ASP A 135 -0.35 1.02 -2.39
N ARG A 136 0.66 1.41 -1.61
CA ARG A 136 0.94 0.75 -0.33
C ARG A 136 -0.14 1.16 0.67
N GLY A 137 -0.81 0.19 1.29
CA GLY A 137 -1.85 0.50 2.27
C GLY A 137 -1.38 0.57 3.72
N PRO A 138 -2.29 0.84 4.65
CA PRO A 138 -2.04 0.86 6.08
C PRO A 138 -1.76 -0.53 6.66
N SER A 139 -1.45 -0.55 7.96
CA SER A 139 -1.37 -1.78 8.75
C SER A 139 -2.63 -2.63 8.57
N GLY A 140 -2.48 -3.90 8.23
CA GLY A 140 -3.59 -4.81 7.96
C GLY A 140 -4.06 -4.85 6.50
N HIS A 141 -3.67 -3.87 5.68
CA HIS A 141 -3.95 -3.80 4.25
C HIS A 141 -2.65 -3.50 3.49
N PRO A 142 -1.74 -4.48 3.33
CA PRO A 142 -0.38 -4.23 2.84
C PRO A 142 -0.34 -3.50 1.49
N ILE A 143 -1.26 -3.85 0.59
CA ILE A 143 -1.40 -3.24 -0.72
C ILE A 143 -2.88 -3.02 -1.01
N LEU A 144 -3.20 -1.81 -1.46
CA LEU A 144 -4.53 -1.44 -1.88
C LEU A 144 -4.60 -1.33 -3.40
N ALA A 145 -5.75 -1.68 -3.96
CA ALA A 145 -6.11 -1.44 -5.34
C ALA A 145 -7.25 -0.43 -5.40
N LEU A 146 -7.04 0.66 -6.16
CA LEU A 146 -8.12 1.52 -6.61
C LEU A 146 -8.80 0.85 -7.80
N THR A 147 -10.11 0.66 -7.71
CA THR A 147 -10.93 -0.02 -8.71
C THR A 147 -12.04 0.89 -9.21
N HIS A 148 -12.76 0.48 -10.25
CA HIS A 148 -13.97 1.17 -10.71
C HIS A 148 -15.07 1.31 -9.65
N ASP A 149 -15.12 0.40 -8.68
CA ASP A 149 -16.18 0.35 -7.67
C ASP A 149 -15.73 0.97 -6.34
N GLY A 150 -14.46 1.37 -6.23
CA GLY A 150 -13.86 1.97 -5.04
C GLY A 150 -12.55 1.30 -4.65
N LEU A 151 -12.32 1.14 -3.36
CA LEU A 151 -11.07 0.60 -2.82
C LEU A 151 -11.18 -0.89 -2.51
N SER A 152 -10.18 -1.67 -2.87
CA SER A 152 -10.07 -3.08 -2.50
C SER A 152 -8.71 -3.38 -1.87
N ASP A 153 -8.71 -4.31 -0.92
CA ASP A 153 -7.49 -4.94 -0.42
C ASP A 153 -6.97 -5.94 -1.45
N VAL A 154 -5.65 -6.05 -1.57
CA VAL A 154 -5.00 -7.02 -2.45
C VAL A 154 -4.55 -8.20 -1.60
N LEU A 155 -5.28 -9.30 -1.72
CA LEU A 155 -5.04 -10.50 -0.94
C LEU A 155 -4.29 -11.53 -1.78
N PHE A 156 -3.19 -12.06 -1.22
CA PHE A 156 -2.42 -13.13 -1.82
C PHE A 156 -2.54 -14.42 -0.99
N ASP A 157 -2.93 -15.52 -1.63
CA ASP A 157 -2.88 -16.86 -1.04
C ASP A 157 -1.71 -17.66 -1.65
N PRO A 158 -0.59 -17.82 -0.93
CA PRO A 158 0.56 -18.59 -1.42
C PRO A 158 0.27 -20.09 -1.60
N ARG A 159 -0.86 -20.58 -1.08
CA ARG A 159 -1.27 -21.99 -1.18
C ARG A 159 -2.25 -22.24 -2.31
N ALA A 160 -2.80 -21.20 -2.92
CA ALA A 160 -3.74 -21.33 -4.02
C ALA A 160 -3.06 -21.88 -5.27
N THR A 161 -3.66 -22.92 -5.85
CA THR A 161 -3.16 -23.54 -7.09
C THR A 161 -3.66 -22.87 -8.36
N SER A 162 -4.70 -22.03 -8.25
CA SER A 162 -5.30 -21.25 -9.33
C SER A 162 -5.77 -19.92 -8.75
N GLU A 163 -5.45 -18.81 -9.42
CA GLU A 163 -5.80 -17.44 -8.99
C GLU A 163 -5.35 -17.10 -7.56
N PRO A 164 -4.03 -17.04 -7.31
CA PRO A 164 -3.50 -16.74 -5.98
C PRO A 164 -3.71 -15.29 -5.54
N LEU A 165 -4.23 -14.42 -6.41
CA LEU A 165 -4.51 -13.03 -6.11
C LEU A 165 -6.02 -12.80 -6.14
N SER A 166 -6.55 -12.14 -5.11
CA SER A 166 -7.94 -11.70 -5.05
C SER A 166 -8.03 -10.26 -4.55
N PHE A 167 -9.13 -9.59 -4.91
CA PHE A 167 -9.40 -8.20 -4.55
C PHE A 167 -10.62 -8.15 -3.65
N SER A 168 -10.42 -7.89 -2.36
CA SER A 168 -11.50 -7.84 -1.38
C SER A 168 -12.01 -6.40 -1.23
N PRO A 169 -13.27 -6.09 -1.54
CA PRO A 169 -13.78 -4.72 -1.41
C PRO A 169 -13.67 -4.22 0.04
N LEU A 170 -13.05 -3.04 0.22
CA LEU A 170 -12.98 -2.33 1.49
C LEU A 170 -13.94 -1.15 1.52
N ILE A 171 -13.95 -0.35 0.45
CA ILE A 171 -14.80 0.83 0.32
C ILE A 171 -15.50 0.77 -1.03
N GLN A 172 -16.83 0.77 -1.02
CA GLN A 172 -17.67 0.75 -2.23
C GLN A 172 -18.12 2.16 -2.60
N GLN A 173 -17.17 2.98 -3.05
CA GLN A 173 -17.42 4.34 -3.51
C GLN A 173 -16.62 4.57 -4.78
N ALA A 174 -17.31 4.63 -5.92
CA ALA A 174 -16.69 4.73 -7.23
C ALA A 174 -15.82 5.99 -7.35
N PRO A 175 -14.58 5.89 -7.86
CA PRO A 175 -13.76 7.06 -8.11
C PRO A 175 -14.23 7.81 -9.37
N VAL A 176 -13.82 9.06 -9.51
CA VAL A 176 -14.04 9.89 -10.70
C VAL A 176 -13.52 9.24 -11.99
N PHE A 177 -12.52 8.37 -11.88
CA PHE A 177 -11.93 7.63 -13.00
C PHE A 177 -12.68 6.34 -13.36
N SER A 178 -13.80 6.04 -12.68
CA SER A 178 -14.57 4.83 -12.95
C SER A 178 -15.00 4.77 -14.41
N GLY A 179 -14.79 3.61 -15.05
CA GLY A 179 -15.07 3.41 -16.47
C GLY A 179 -13.96 3.84 -17.43
N SER A 180 -12.91 4.55 -16.96
CA SER A 180 -11.83 5.06 -17.82
C SER A 180 -10.98 3.98 -18.50
N LYS A 181 -11.11 2.71 -18.10
CA LYS A 181 -10.28 1.56 -18.52
C LYS A 181 -8.77 1.85 -18.43
N SER A 182 -8.35 2.95 -17.83
CA SER A 182 -6.99 3.43 -17.84
C SER A 182 -6.31 2.98 -16.57
N LEU A 183 -5.13 2.39 -16.71
CA LEU A 183 -4.25 2.21 -15.56
C LEU A 183 -3.61 3.57 -15.29
N LEU A 184 -3.49 3.94 -14.02
CA LEU A 184 -2.90 5.17 -13.51
C LEU A 184 -1.66 4.79 -12.69
N PRO A 185 -0.55 4.39 -13.33
CA PRO A 185 0.63 3.93 -12.61
C PRO A 185 1.22 5.06 -11.79
N GLY A 186 1.55 4.79 -10.52
CA GLY A 186 2.11 5.78 -9.60
C GLY A 186 1.12 6.82 -9.08
N TYR A 187 -0.18 6.69 -9.38
CA TYR A 187 -1.20 7.49 -8.71
C TYR A 187 -1.19 7.15 -7.22
N ARG A 188 -0.80 8.14 -6.40
CA ARG A 188 -0.75 8.03 -4.94
C ARG A 188 -2.11 8.41 -4.37
N PHE A 189 -2.73 7.47 -3.68
CA PHE A 189 -4.00 7.68 -2.98
C PHE A 189 -3.89 7.29 -1.51
N THR A 190 -2.66 7.13 -1.03
CA THR A 190 -2.35 6.78 0.36
C THR A 190 -1.27 7.68 0.90
N GLN A 191 -1.51 8.27 2.08
CA GLN A 191 -0.58 9.17 2.77
C GLN A 191 -1.06 9.38 4.21
N ASP A 192 -0.15 9.56 5.16
CA ASP A 192 -0.48 10.02 6.52
C ASP A 192 -1.00 11.46 6.44
N VAL A 193 -2.29 11.68 6.75
CA VAL A 193 -2.92 13.00 6.68
C VAL A 193 -3.18 13.64 8.04
N ASP A 194 -3.19 12.86 9.12
CA ASP A 194 -3.46 13.36 10.47
C ASP A 194 -2.22 13.41 11.38
N GLY A 195 -1.07 12.93 10.88
CA GLY A 195 0.22 12.98 11.54
C GLY A 195 0.41 11.89 12.59
N ASP A 196 -0.44 10.86 12.62
CA ASP A 196 -0.34 9.75 13.58
C ASP A 196 0.72 8.71 13.20
N GLY A 197 1.36 8.85 12.04
CA GLY A 197 2.37 7.96 11.50
C GLY A 197 1.81 6.72 10.80
N GLN A 198 0.49 6.57 10.72
CA GLN A 198 -0.19 5.57 9.91
C GLN A 198 -0.55 6.17 8.55
N VAL A 199 -0.56 5.31 7.54
CA VAL A 199 -0.95 5.72 6.19
C VAL A 199 -2.46 5.80 6.12
N ASP A 200 -3.03 6.93 5.70
CA ASP A 200 -4.47 7.09 5.46
C ASP A 200 -4.79 6.94 3.97
N VAL A 201 -6.07 6.96 3.61
CA VAL A 201 -6.54 6.85 2.23
C VAL A 201 -7.22 8.15 1.77
N LEU A 202 -6.79 8.63 0.60
CA LEU A 202 -7.36 9.77 -0.12
C LEU A 202 -8.05 9.26 -1.38
N LEU A 203 -9.34 8.96 -1.28
CA LEU A 203 -10.12 8.39 -2.36
C LEU A 203 -10.66 9.52 -3.27
N PRO A 204 -10.32 9.54 -4.57
CA PRO A 204 -10.89 10.47 -5.54
C PRO A 204 -12.31 10.05 -5.94
N ALA A 205 -13.23 10.01 -4.98
CA ALA A 205 -14.60 9.59 -5.19
C ALA A 205 -15.32 10.49 -6.21
N SER A 206 -16.41 9.98 -6.80
CA SER A 206 -17.20 10.72 -7.77
C SER A 206 -17.91 11.95 -7.20
N ASP A 207 -18.12 11.99 -5.88
CA ASP A 207 -18.84 13.04 -5.14
C ASP A 207 -17.90 13.99 -4.39
N GLY A 208 -16.69 13.57 -4.01
CA GLY A 208 -15.64 14.45 -3.47
C GLY A 208 -14.30 13.75 -3.34
N LEU A 209 -13.29 14.43 -2.79
CA LEU A 209 -12.17 13.75 -2.14
C LEU A 209 -12.68 13.21 -0.80
N SER A 210 -12.83 11.88 -0.71
CA SER A 210 -13.14 11.20 0.54
C SER A 210 -11.85 10.81 1.24
N ILE A 211 -11.71 11.21 2.50
CA ILE A 211 -10.55 10.86 3.34
C ILE A 211 -10.98 9.78 4.32
N TYR A 212 -10.22 8.70 4.40
CA TYR A 212 -10.41 7.64 5.38
C TYR A 212 -9.16 7.51 6.25
N LEU A 213 -9.34 7.73 7.55
CA LEU A 213 -8.29 7.62 8.54
C LEU A 213 -8.10 6.18 8.97
N SER A 214 -6.85 5.76 9.09
CA SER A 214 -6.48 4.43 9.52
C SER A 214 -6.60 4.30 11.04
N ARG A 215 -7.44 3.38 11.49
CA ARG A 215 -7.71 3.10 12.91
C ARG A 215 -7.51 1.61 13.17
N GLY A 216 -6.25 1.22 13.36
CA GLY A 216 -5.89 -0.19 13.48
C GLY A 216 -5.99 -0.88 12.12
N GLN A 217 -6.94 -1.81 11.98
CA GLN A 217 -7.25 -2.48 10.70
C GLN A 217 -8.47 -1.85 9.99
N ASP A 218 -9.09 -0.83 10.59
CA ASP A 218 -10.29 -0.21 10.03
C ASP A 218 -9.93 1.09 9.30
N LEU A 219 -10.65 1.36 8.21
CA LEU A 219 -10.65 2.64 7.50
C LEU A 219 -11.91 3.42 7.87
N VAL A 220 -11.75 4.53 8.58
CA VAL A 220 -12.87 5.32 9.11
C VAL A 220 -12.99 6.64 8.34
N PRO A 221 -14.16 7.00 7.78
CA PRO A 221 -14.34 8.29 7.12
C PRO A 221 -13.97 9.46 8.06
N ALA A 222 -13.13 10.38 7.59
CA ALA A 222 -12.76 11.59 8.32
C ALA A 222 -13.91 12.62 8.39
N GLY A 223 -14.89 12.50 7.48
CA GLY A 223 -16.02 13.41 7.36
C GLY A 223 -16.72 13.25 6.01
N GLU A 224 -17.49 14.27 5.63
CA GLU A 224 -18.10 14.36 4.30
C GLU A 224 -17.03 14.54 3.21
N PRO A 225 -17.27 14.06 1.98
CA PRO A 225 -16.34 14.25 0.86
C PRO A 225 -16.04 15.72 0.61
N LEU A 226 -14.76 16.06 0.46
CA LEU A 226 -14.31 17.43 0.18
C LEU A 226 -14.52 17.78 -1.29
N LEU A 227 -15.16 18.92 -1.55
CA LEU A 227 -15.18 19.50 -2.89
C LEU A 227 -13.86 20.23 -3.14
N LEU A 228 -13.20 19.88 -4.24
CA LEU A 228 -11.91 20.46 -4.59
C LEU A 228 -12.09 21.70 -5.48
N PRO A 229 -11.15 22.66 -5.42
CA PRO A 229 -11.06 23.70 -6.43
C PRO A 229 -10.99 23.07 -7.84
N GLY A 230 -11.90 23.46 -8.73
CA GLY A 230 -12.02 22.90 -10.09
C GLY A 230 -13.18 21.93 -10.30
N ASP A 231 -13.88 21.53 -9.24
CA ASP A 231 -15.09 20.73 -9.36
C ASP A 231 -16.22 21.52 -10.02
N ARG A 232 -16.71 21.01 -11.15
CA ARG A 232 -17.75 21.64 -11.96
C ARG A 232 -18.87 20.66 -12.24
N THR A 233 -20.06 20.94 -11.73
CA THR A 233 -21.26 20.18 -12.09
C THR A 233 -21.89 20.77 -13.34
N GLY A 234 -21.92 19.99 -14.41
CA GLY A 234 -22.61 20.32 -15.65
C GLY A 234 -24.12 20.38 -15.47
N ARG A 235 -24.83 21.03 -16.42
CA ARG A 235 -26.30 21.12 -16.42
C ARG A 235 -27.01 19.78 -16.57
N ASP A 236 -26.29 18.78 -17.06
CA ASP A 236 -26.66 17.37 -17.22
C ASP A 236 -26.39 16.53 -15.98
N GLY A 237 -25.86 17.12 -14.90
CA GLY A 237 -25.47 16.42 -13.68
C GLY A 237 -24.11 15.70 -13.81
N ILE A 238 -23.41 15.85 -14.94
CA ILE A 238 -22.06 15.30 -15.11
C ILE A 238 -21.09 16.17 -14.32
N VAL A 239 -20.38 15.56 -13.37
CA VAL A 239 -19.32 16.23 -12.61
C VAL A 239 -18.03 16.17 -13.42
N TRP A 240 -17.56 17.34 -13.86
CA TRP A 240 -16.21 17.52 -14.39
C TRP A 240 -15.30 17.81 -13.20
N ARG A 241 -14.34 16.93 -12.96
CA ARG A 241 -13.40 17.06 -11.85
C ARG A 241 -11.99 16.85 -12.35
N SER A 242 -11.14 17.83 -12.05
CA SER A 242 -9.69 17.66 -12.10
C SER A 242 -9.26 17.20 -10.71
N TYR A 243 -8.58 16.07 -10.62
CA TYR A 243 -8.08 15.58 -9.35
C TYR A 243 -6.58 15.83 -9.26
N PRO A 244 -6.14 17.00 -8.73
CA PRO A 244 -4.74 17.18 -8.39
C PRO A 244 -4.37 16.17 -7.30
N LEU A 245 -3.15 15.64 -7.36
CA LEU A 245 -2.60 14.90 -6.23
C LEU A 245 -2.40 15.91 -5.09
N PRO A 246 -3.15 15.82 -3.97
CA PRO A 246 -2.92 16.71 -2.85
C PRO A 246 -1.51 16.49 -2.28
N GLU A 247 -0.91 17.57 -1.79
CA GLU A 247 0.25 17.49 -0.92
C GLU A 247 -0.19 17.60 0.53
N VAL A 248 0.45 16.86 1.42
CA VAL A 248 0.20 16.92 2.86
C VAL A 248 1.41 17.54 3.53
N GLN A 249 1.23 18.70 4.14
CA GLN A 249 2.31 19.45 4.79
C GLN A 249 1.73 20.44 5.80
N ASP A 250 2.42 20.66 6.93
CA ASP A 250 2.13 21.81 7.79
C ASP A 250 2.56 23.11 7.08
N THR A 251 1.58 23.89 6.61
CA THR A 251 1.82 25.14 5.87
C THR A 251 1.79 26.38 6.76
N ASN A 252 1.23 26.26 7.97
CA ASN A 252 0.93 27.41 8.83
C ASN A 252 1.79 27.44 10.12
N GLY A 253 2.50 26.35 10.42
CA GLY A 253 3.42 26.20 11.55
C GLY A 253 2.75 25.82 12.86
N ASP A 254 1.50 25.35 12.85
CA ASP A 254 0.77 24.90 14.05
C ASP A 254 1.09 23.45 14.45
N GLY A 255 1.87 22.73 13.63
CA GLY A 255 2.22 21.34 13.84
C GLY A 255 1.13 20.35 13.44
N LEU A 256 0.04 20.80 12.82
CA LEU A 256 -0.96 19.97 12.17
C LEU A 256 -0.67 19.91 10.66
N LEU A 257 -0.94 18.76 10.05
CA LEU A 257 -0.78 18.61 8.61
C LEU A 257 -1.95 19.25 7.87
N ASP A 258 -1.65 20.07 6.86
CA ASP A 258 -2.63 20.66 5.96
C ASP A 258 -2.68 19.89 4.64
N LEU A 259 -3.85 19.94 3.98
CA LEU A 259 -4.03 19.46 2.60
C LEU A 259 -3.85 20.62 1.62
N VAL A 260 -2.82 20.54 0.78
CA VAL A 260 -2.51 21.54 -0.24
C VAL A 260 -2.96 21.05 -1.60
N ILE A 261 -3.83 21.83 -2.23
CA ILE A 261 -4.39 21.52 -3.55
C ILE A 261 -3.90 22.56 -4.57
N TYR A 262 -3.16 22.10 -5.58
CA TYR A 262 -2.78 22.94 -6.70
C TYR A 262 -3.88 22.92 -7.78
N HIS A 263 -4.46 24.08 -8.07
CA HIS A 263 -5.40 24.26 -9.18
C HIS A 263 -4.90 25.39 -10.08
N PRO A 264 -4.60 25.14 -11.37
CA PRO A 264 -4.20 26.19 -12.28
C PRO A 264 -5.35 27.20 -12.46
N PRO A 265 -5.08 28.51 -12.60
CA PRO A 265 -6.12 29.48 -12.89
C PRO A 265 -6.87 29.10 -14.17
N GLU A 266 -8.19 29.30 -14.18
CA GLU A 266 -9.00 29.10 -15.38
C GLU A 266 -8.78 30.28 -16.34
N ASP A 267 -8.49 29.98 -17.62
CA ASP A 267 -8.49 30.97 -18.70
C ASP A 267 -9.93 31.36 -19.14
#